data_AF-W5XXT5-F1
#
_entry.id   AF-W5XXT5-F1
#
_cell.length_a   1.000
_cell.length_b   1.000
_cell.length_c   1.000
_cell.angle_alpha   90.00
_cell.angle_beta   90.00
_cell.angle_gamma   90.00
#
_symmetry.space_group_name_H-M   'P 1'
#
loop_
_entity.id
_entity.type
_entity.pdbx_description
1 polymer ?
#
loop_
_entity_poly.entity_id
_entity_poly.type
_entity_poly.pdbx_seq_one_letter_code
_entity_poly.pdbx_strand_id
1 'polypeptide(L)' 'MDAQNKEYAKRFWDELAIRKPSDPPTNLSELLEDLGIEDSSRSVQRATVEEWLKDNEPIGALVVDLELDFGIII' A
#
# COMPACT_ATOMS: atom_id res chain seq x y z
N MET A 1 -5.58 19.52 6.28
CA MET A 1 -5.44 18.62 5.13
C MET A 1 -6.77 18.62 4.40
N ASP A 2 -6.88 19.51 3.41
CA ASP A 2 -8.11 19.85 2.70
C ASP A 2 -8.60 18.68 1.84
N ALA A 3 -9.92 18.53 1.75
CA ALA A 3 -10.60 17.46 1.01
C ALA A 3 -10.14 17.35 -0.46
N GLN A 4 -9.69 18.46 -1.06
CA GLN A 4 -9.12 18.49 -2.39
C GLN A 4 -7.83 17.66 -2.52
N ASN A 5 -6.94 17.66 -1.52
CA ASN A 5 -5.71 16.86 -1.60
C ASN A 5 -6.00 15.36 -1.56
N LYS A 6 -7.05 14.94 -0.84
CA LYS A 6 -7.49 13.54 -0.81
C LYS A 6 -8.09 13.11 -2.14
N GLU A 7 -8.87 13.96 -2.78
CA GLU A 7 -9.49 13.66 -4.08
C GLU A 7 -8.47 13.67 -5.22
N TYR A 8 -7.46 14.55 -5.14
CA TYR A 8 -6.34 14.57 -6.08
C TYR A 8 -5.43 13.35 -5.93
N ALA A 9 -5.11 12.95 -4.69
CA ALA A 9 -4.38 11.73 -4.44
C ALA A 9 -5.15 10.52 -4.97
N LYS A 10 -6.45 10.42 -4.69
CA LYS A 10 -7.29 9.32 -5.19
C LYS A 10 -7.31 9.24 -6.72
N ARG A 11 -7.50 10.37 -7.42
CA ARG A 11 -7.48 10.40 -8.90
C ARG A 11 -6.10 10.08 -9.48
N PHE A 12 -5.04 10.61 -8.87
CA PHE A 12 -3.67 10.30 -9.26
C PHE A 12 -3.37 8.79 -9.11
N TRP A 13 -3.87 8.18 -8.04
CA TRP A 13 -3.76 6.73 -7.83
C TRP A 13 -4.65 5.92 -8.77
N ASP A 14 -5.88 6.35 -9.06
CA ASP A 14 -6.78 5.72 -10.04
C ASP A 14 -6.19 5.76 -11.47
N GLU A 15 -5.47 6.83 -11.84
CA GLU A 15 -4.80 6.93 -13.15
C GLU A 15 -3.53 6.06 -13.22
N LEU A 16 -2.88 5.81 -12.08
CA LEU A 16 -1.76 4.86 -11.96
C LEU A 16 -2.24 3.39 -11.81
N ALA A 17 -3.51 3.16 -11.47
CA ALA A 17 -4.12 1.84 -11.27
C ALA A 17 -4.32 1.05 -12.58
N ILE A 18 -3.80 1.52 -13.73
CA ILE A 18 -3.52 0.64 -14.88
C ILE A 18 -2.26 -0.18 -14.58
N ARG A 19 -2.31 -0.94 -13.47
CA ARG A 19 -1.23 -1.79 -13.00
C ARG A 19 -1.37 -3.14 -13.69
N LYS A 20 -0.31 -3.64 -14.34
CA LYS A 20 -0.30 -5.03 -14.77
C LYS A 20 -0.07 -5.90 -13.52
N PRO A 21 -0.56 -7.15 -13.48
CA PRO A 21 -0.36 -8.05 -12.34
C PRO A 21 1.10 -8.31 -11.93
N SER A 22 2.07 -7.88 -12.76
CA SER A 22 3.51 -8.02 -12.51
C SER A 22 4.18 -6.74 -12.01
N ASP A 23 3.48 -5.61 -11.99
CA ASP A 23 4.02 -4.36 -11.46
C ASP A 23 3.94 -4.38 -9.92
N PRO A 24 4.83 -3.69 -9.19
CA PRO A 24 4.81 -3.65 -7.72
C PRO A 24 3.61 -2.87 -7.18
N PRO A 25 3.14 -3.16 -5.94
CA PRO A 25 1.96 -2.52 -5.37
C PRO A 25 2.20 -1.04 -5.10
N THR A 26 1.20 -0.23 -5.46
CA THR A 26 1.33 1.23 -5.44
C THR A 26 0.90 1.86 -4.13
N ASN A 27 0.03 1.18 -3.38
CA ASN A 27 -0.54 1.64 -2.12
C ASN A 27 -0.82 0.42 -1.22
N LEU A 28 -1.14 0.66 0.05
CA LEU A 28 -1.33 -0.43 1.01
C LEU A 28 -2.52 -1.34 0.65
N SER A 29 -3.62 -0.79 0.14
CA SER A 29 -4.81 -1.59 -0.21
C SER A 29 -4.49 -2.65 -1.26
N GLU A 30 -3.78 -2.24 -2.32
CA GLU A 30 -3.32 -3.12 -3.41
C GLU A 30 -2.37 -4.21 -2.89
N LEU A 31 -1.48 -3.86 -1.96
CA LEU A 31 -0.58 -4.84 -1.34
C LEU A 31 -1.37 -5.88 -0.53
N LEU A 32 -2.38 -5.45 0.24
CA LEU A 32 -3.19 -6.38 1.05
C LEU A 32 -4.05 -7.30 0.18
N GLU A 33 -4.54 -6.80 -0.96
CA GLU A 33 -5.25 -7.58 -1.98
C GLU A 33 -4.31 -8.60 -2.63
N ASP A 34 -3.11 -8.18 -3.07
CA ASP A 34 -2.09 -9.06 -3.67
C ASP A 34 -1.67 -10.19 -2.71
N LEU A 35 -1.61 -9.90 -1.41
CA LEU A 35 -1.28 -10.86 -0.36
C LEU A 35 -2.49 -11.71 0.08
N GLY A 36 -3.71 -11.36 -0.34
CA GLY A 36 -4.95 -12.06 0.03
C GLY A 36 -5.33 -11.92 1.50
N ILE A 37 -4.98 -10.80 2.14
CA ILE A 37 -5.15 -10.56 3.58
C ILE A 37 -5.98 -9.31 3.92
N GLU A 38 -6.64 -8.71 2.94
CA GLU A 38 -7.48 -7.51 3.10
C GLU A 38 -8.58 -7.65 4.17
N ASP A 39 -9.16 -8.85 4.33
CA ASP A 39 -10.16 -9.14 5.36
C ASP A 39 -9.56 -9.58 6.71
N SER A 40 -8.23 -9.70 6.79
CA SER A 40 -7.55 -10.13 8.01
C SER A 40 -7.48 -9.04 9.07
N SER A 41 -7.24 -9.43 10.32
CA SER A 41 -7.00 -8.45 11.39
C SER A 41 -5.78 -7.59 11.09
N ARG A 42 -5.79 -6.32 11.55
CA ARG A 42 -4.68 -5.37 11.36
C ARG A 42 -3.31 -5.92 11.79
N SER A 43 -3.28 -6.72 12.86
CA SER A 43 -2.04 -7.36 13.33
C SER A 43 -1.51 -8.41 12.36
N VAL A 44 -2.39 -9.20 11.75
CA VAL A 44 -2.03 -10.17 10.70
C VAL A 44 -1.56 -9.46 9.46
N GLN A 45 -2.31 -8.44 9.01
CA GLN A 45 -1.93 -7.62 7.86
C GLN A 45 -0.52 -7.03 8.02
N ARG A 46 -0.27 -6.38 9.15
CA ARG A 46 1.03 -5.80 9.45
C ARG A 46 2.15 -6.83 9.43
N ALA A 47 1.98 -7.97 10.11
CA ALA A 47 3.02 -9.00 10.16
C ALA A 47 3.32 -9.57 8.77
N THR A 48 2.30 -9.83 7.95
CA THR A 48 2.50 -10.33 6.58
C THR A 48 3.18 -9.29 5.68
N VAL A 49 2.85 -8.01 5.84
CA VAL A 49 3.52 -6.92 5.13
C VAL A 49 4.98 -6.78 5.57
N GLU A 50 5.28 -6.86 6.87
CA GLU A 50 6.66 -6.88 7.38
C GLU A 50 7.47 -8.07 6.83
N GLU A 51 6.86 -9.24 6.68
CA GLU A 51 7.50 -10.38 6.00
C GLU A 51 7.75 -10.10 4.51
N TRP A 52 6.76 -9.55 3.80
CA TRP A 52 6.89 -9.22 2.37
C TRP A 52 8.04 -8.23 2.10
N LEU A 53 8.22 -7.24 2.97
CA LEU A 53 9.29 -6.24 2.87
C LEU A 53 10.70 -6.81 3.02
N LYS A 54 10.87 -8.03 3.54
CA LYS A 54 12.20 -8.67 3.62
C LYS A 54 12.76 -9.02 2.25
N ASP A 55 11.88 -9.32 1.31
CA ASP A 55 12.23 -9.80 -0.02
C ASP A 55 11.90 -8.79 -1.14
N ASN A 56 11.22 -7.68 -0.80
CA ASN A 56 10.70 -6.71 -1.78
C ASN A 56 11.00 -5.26 -1.37
N GLU A 57 11.41 -4.44 -2.34
CA GLU A 57 11.58 -3.00 -2.15
C GLU A 57 10.26 -2.27 -2.53
N PRO A 58 9.57 -1.63 -1.58
CA PRO A 58 8.35 -0.89 -1.86
C PRO A 58 8.65 0.40 -2.64
N ILE A 59 7.73 0.79 -3.52
CA ILE A 59 7.81 2.10 -4.16
C ILE A 59 7.51 3.20 -3.14
N GLY A 60 8.04 4.41 -3.37
CA GLY A 60 7.94 5.50 -2.39
C GLY A 60 6.53 5.86 -1.92
N ALA A 61 5.51 5.62 -2.74
CA ALA A 61 4.12 5.84 -2.33
C ALA A 61 3.62 4.79 -1.33
N LEU A 62 3.96 3.53 -1.54
CA LEU A 62 3.67 2.46 -0.62
C LEU A 62 4.41 2.69 0.71
N VAL A 63 5.65 3.21 0.67
CA VAL A 63 6.39 3.60 1.89
C VAL A 63 5.61 4.60 2.74
N VAL A 64 5.02 5.63 2.12
CA VAL A 64 4.22 6.64 2.83
C VAL A 64 3.00 6.02 3.50
N ASP A 65 2.27 5.15 2.79
CA ASP A 65 1.11 4.46 3.37
C ASP A 65 1.52 3.52 4.52
N LEU A 66 2.64 2.81 4.38
CA LEU A 66 3.16 1.91 5.41
C LEU A 66 3.56 2.66 6.69
N GLU A 67 4.13 3.85 6.55
CA GLU A 67 4.45 4.72 7.68
C GLU A 67 3.17 5.25 8.37
N LEU A 68 2.20 5.75 7.59
CA LEU A 68 0.99 6.36 8.12
C LEU A 68 0.01 5.35 8.75
N ASP A 69 -0.18 4.19 8.12
CA ASP A 69 -1.15 3.20 8.57
C ASP A 69 -0.55 2.13 9.48
N PHE A 70 0.66 1.65 9.22
CA PHE A 70 1.26 0.60 10.06
C PHE A 70 2.38 1.10 10.98
N GLY A 71 2.85 2.34 10.80
CA GLY A 71 4.00 2.84 11.55
C GLY A 71 5.28 2.08 11.21
N ILE A 72 5.35 1.50 10.01
CA ILE A 72 6.52 0.77 9.52
C ILE A 72 7.45 1.80 8.86
N ILE A 73 8.68 1.88 9.35
CA ILE A 73 9.74 2.76 8.82
C ILE A 73 10.74 1.86 8.10
N ILE A 74 11.04 2.17 6.83
CA ILE A 74 11.76 1.33 5.86
C ILE A 74 13.05 2.02 5.45
#